data_AF-A0A8E2EFU1-F1
#
_entry.id   AF-A0A8E2EFU1-F1
#
_cell.length_a   1.000
_cell.length_b   1.000
_cell.length_c   1.000
_cell.angle_alpha   90.00
_cell.angle_beta   90.00
_cell.angle_gamma   90.00
#
_symmetry.space_group_name_H-M   'P 1'
#
loop_
_entity.id
_entity.type
_entity.pdbx_description
1 polymer ?
#
loop_
_entity_poly.entity_id
_entity_poly.type
_entity_poly.pdbx_seq_one_letter_code
_entity_poly.pdbx_strand_id
1 'polypeptide(L)'
;MARVLRRRLAGITPLNCHAQRQSPLFSVLPPELRNQIFELAVSQYDDLSRPYRENAYWYRPGHHYEPRTDTRLLRTCRLVYYETCVIPMRSATHHVYFEHGISVPNYFFHFARKEQENIYHLHIFTNFRQYELRFIQNLLTGLRLHWKRITMTVRTTDWLTWDDGGSARDMEKNLKTLILPDSCKEFVLEFEAPATRKTERDQRISGAATWEFKAQSGAVFTTEASRIAISTWTGSADINGVHWGVHSPGTTIEYHVSKLTWRPSRSIYRAE
;
A
#
# COMPACT_ATOMS: atom_id res chain seq x y z
N MET A 1 22.73 -21.44 -5.50
CA MET A 1 22.21 -21.88 -4.17
C MET A 1 20.78 -21.41 -3.86
N ALA A 2 20.42 -20.13 -4.04
CA ALA A 2 19.09 -19.60 -3.68
C ALA A 2 17.88 -20.32 -4.33
N ARG A 3 17.98 -20.74 -5.59
CA ARG A 3 16.89 -21.46 -6.31
C ARG A 3 16.58 -22.83 -5.71
N VAL A 4 17.60 -23.57 -5.28
CA VAL A 4 17.44 -24.89 -4.64
C VAL A 4 16.78 -24.73 -3.28
N LEU A 5 17.20 -23.73 -2.49
CA LEU A 5 16.59 -23.42 -1.20
C LEU A 5 15.09 -23.07 -1.36
N ARG A 6 14.74 -22.18 -2.31
CA ARG A 6 13.35 -21.81 -2.59
C ARG A 6 12.49 -23.00 -2.99
N ARG A 7 13.01 -23.92 -3.83
CA ARG A 7 12.31 -25.16 -4.18
C ARG A 7 12.10 -26.07 -2.96
N ARG A 8 13.10 -26.21 -2.10
CA ARG A 8 12.99 -27.00 -0.86
C ARG A 8 11.93 -26.41 0.09
N LEU A 9 11.91 -25.09 0.25
CA LEU A 9 10.90 -24.39 1.07
C LEU A 9 9.49 -24.50 0.49
N ALA A 10 9.35 -24.43 -0.84
CA ALA A 10 8.06 -24.60 -1.51
C ALA A 10 7.53 -26.05 -1.40
N GLY A 11 8.42 -27.04 -1.28
CA GLY A 11 8.05 -28.44 -1.10
C GLY A 11 7.72 -28.84 0.34
N ILE A 12 7.72 -27.91 1.30
CA ILE A 12 7.36 -28.20 2.68
C ILE A 12 5.86 -28.52 2.77
N THR A 13 5.50 -29.64 3.39
CA THR A 13 4.12 -30.04 3.69
C THR A 13 4.04 -30.68 5.09
N PRO A 14 2.85 -30.74 5.72
CA PRO A 14 2.71 -31.41 7.01
C PRO A 14 3.19 -32.87 7.01
N LEU A 15 3.05 -33.56 5.87
CA LEU A 15 3.45 -34.97 5.71
C LEU A 15 4.97 -35.19 5.69
N ASN A 16 5.75 -34.18 5.30
CA ASN A 16 7.22 -34.27 5.22
C ASN A 16 7.94 -33.46 6.31
N CYS A 17 7.21 -33.14 7.38
CA CYS A 17 7.69 -32.38 8.51
C CYS A 17 7.52 -33.16 9.81
N HIS A 18 8.43 -32.92 10.76
CA HIS A 18 8.22 -33.38 12.13
C HIS A 18 6.96 -32.71 12.72
N ALA A 19 6.05 -33.48 13.31
CA ALA A 19 4.74 -33.00 13.79
C ALA A 19 4.81 -32.06 15.01
N GLN A 20 5.97 -31.93 15.64
CA GLN A 20 6.23 -31.03 16.77
C GLN A 20 5.31 -31.24 18.00
N ARG A 21 4.82 -32.47 18.24
CA ARG A 21 3.91 -32.79 19.37
C ARG A 21 4.50 -32.57 20.76
N GLN A 22 5.80 -32.35 20.87
CA GLN A 22 6.45 -31.94 22.12
C GLN A 22 6.23 -30.46 22.47
N SER A 23 5.72 -29.66 21.53
CA SER A 23 5.36 -28.25 21.76
C SER A 23 3.85 -28.12 22.02
N PRO A 24 3.43 -27.44 23.11
CA PRO A 24 2.02 -27.15 23.36
C PRO A 24 1.33 -26.43 22.19
N LEU A 25 2.10 -25.66 21.42
CA LEU A 25 1.62 -25.01 20.20
C LEU A 25 0.98 -26.03 19.24
N PHE A 26 1.54 -27.23 19.09
CA PHE A 26 1.04 -28.25 18.15
C PHE A 26 0.36 -29.44 18.83
N SER A 27 0.56 -29.67 20.13
CA SER A 27 -0.10 -30.77 20.87
C SER A 27 -1.37 -30.36 21.59
N VAL A 28 -1.53 -29.07 21.91
CA VAL A 28 -2.67 -28.56 22.67
C VAL A 28 -3.52 -27.64 21.80
N LEU A 29 -2.90 -26.68 21.10
CA LEU A 29 -3.66 -25.67 20.38
C LEU A 29 -4.19 -26.17 19.04
N PRO A 30 -5.49 -25.94 18.74
CA PRO A 30 -6.05 -26.23 17.43
C PRO A 30 -5.52 -25.25 16.37
N PRO A 31 -5.60 -25.62 15.07
CA PRO A 31 -5.07 -24.80 13.98
C PRO A 31 -5.56 -23.34 13.97
N GLU A 32 -6.80 -23.09 14.37
CA GLU A 32 -7.42 -21.77 14.39
C GLU A 32 -6.72 -20.82 15.37
N LEU A 33 -6.44 -21.31 16.59
CA LEU A 33 -5.72 -20.53 17.60
C LEU A 33 -4.25 -20.33 17.22
N ARG A 34 -3.63 -21.34 16.60
CA ARG A 34 -2.28 -21.19 16.05
C ARG A 34 -2.23 -20.09 14.99
N ASN A 35 -3.18 -20.09 14.05
CA ASN A 35 -3.25 -19.07 13.01
C ASN A 35 -3.36 -17.66 13.59
N GLN A 36 -4.20 -17.46 14.61
CA GLN A 36 -4.29 -16.15 15.30
C GLN A 36 -2.97 -15.75 15.98
N ILE A 37 -2.32 -16.68 16.68
CA ILE A 37 -1.00 -16.43 17.29
C ILE A 37 0.01 -16.05 16.23
N PHE A 38 0.03 -16.75 15.10
CA PHE A 38 0.94 -16.48 14.01
C PHE A 38 0.65 -15.14 13.33
N GLU A 39 -0.61 -14.82 13.09
CA GLU A 39 -1.01 -13.51 12.57
C GLU A 39 -0.51 -12.39 13.48
N LEU A 40 -0.68 -12.51 14.79
CA LEU A 40 -0.15 -11.52 15.74
C LEU A 40 1.39 -11.47 15.76
N ALA A 41 2.05 -12.63 15.66
CA ALA A 41 3.50 -12.71 15.81
C ALA A 41 4.30 -12.28 14.57
N VAL A 42 3.78 -12.50 13.36
CA VAL A 42 4.53 -12.27 12.11
C VAL A 42 3.87 -11.27 11.16
N SER A 43 2.81 -10.58 11.59
CA SER A 43 2.29 -9.44 10.84
C SER A 43 3.23 -8.25 10.88
N GLN A 44 3.09 -7.35 9.90
CA GLN A 44 3.71 -6.03 9.99
C GLN A 44 3.12 -5.25 11.19
N TYR A 45 3.99 -4.58 11.96
CA TYR A 45 3.64 -3.73 13.08
C TYR A 45 4.56 -2.50 13.14
N ASP A 46 4.18 -1.51 13.93
CA ASP A 46 4.96 -0.30 14.18
C ASP A 46 6.13 -0.58 15.14
N ASP A 47 7.38 -0.37 14.71
CA ASP A 47 8.53 -0.47 15.61
C ASP A 47 8.62 0.76 16.50
N LEU A 48 8.03 0.67 17.70
CA LEU A 48 7.98 1.76 18.68
C LEU A 48 9.35 2.29 19.10
N SER A 49 10.43 1.51 18.86
CA SER A 49 11.80 1.97 19.12
C SER A 49 12.38 2.88 18.02
N ARG A 50 11.67 3.02 16.90
CA ARG A 50 12.09 3.78 15.72
C ARG A 50 10.98 4.75 15.27
N PRO A 51 10.61 5.74 16.12
CA PRO A 51 9.66 6.77 15.74
C PRO A 51 10.23 7.61 14.60
N TYR A 52 9.35 7.98 13.68
CA TYR A 52 9.64 9.07 12.76
C TYR A 52 9.58 10.40 13.49
N ARG A 53 10.34 11.38 13.01
CA ARG A 53 10.21 12.75 13.49
C ARG A 53 8.83 13.27 13.10
N GLU A 54 8.18 14.05 13.95
CA GLU A 54 6.83 14.61 13.67
C GLU A 54 6.81 15.51 12.43
N ASN A 55 7.97 16.06 12.08
CA ASN A 55 8.15 16.87 10.90
C ASN A 55 8.76 16.10 9.72
N ALA A 56 8.97 14.79 9.85
CA ALA A 56 9.43 13.96 8.74
C ALA A 56 8.38 13.95 7.64
N TYR A 57 8.84 13.98 6.40
CA TYR A 57 8.00 13.98 5.21
C TYR A 57 6.91 12.89 5.16
N TRP A 58 7.22 11.71 5.69
CA TRP A 58 6.33 10.55 5.70
C TRP A 58 5.51 10.42 7.01
N TYR A 59 5.71 11.31 7.99
CA TYR A 59 4.97 11.29 9.24
C TYR A 59 3.49 11.63 9.02
N ARG A 60 2.59 10.70 9.34
CA ARG A 60 1.13 10.85 9.19
C ARG A 60 0.36 9.77 9.98
N PRO A 61 -0.97 9.88 10.15
CA PRO A 61 -1.76 8.88 10.87
C PRO A 61 -1.54 7.47 10.34
N GLY A 62 -1.22 6.55 11.25
CA GLY A 62 -0.90 5.15 10.91
C GLY A 62 0.51 4.95 10.33
N HIS A 63 1.35 5.98 10.34
CA HIS A 63 2.74 5.94 9.87
C HIS A 63 3.63 6.83 10.76
N HIS A 64 3.57 6.60 12.07
CA HIS A 64 4.38 7.34 13.05
C HIS A 64 5.72 6.66 13.36
N TYR A 65 5.86 5.38 12.98
CA TYR A 65 7.01 4.54 13.26
C TYR A 65 7.43 3.76 12.02
N GLU A 66 8.68 3.31 11.99
CA GLU A 66 9.12 2.43 10.91
C GLU A 66 8.42 1.07 10.97
N PRO A 67 7.79 0.61 9.87
CA PRO A 67 7.11 -0.67 9.87
C PRO A 67 8.13 -1.81 9.95
N ARG A 68 7.80 -2.83 10.74
CA ARG A 68 8.64 -4.00 10.97
C ARG A 68 7.84 -5.29 10.88
N THR A 69 8.50 -6.33 10.40
CA THR A 69 7.98 -7.70 10.41
C THR A 69 9.02 -8.64 11.00
N ASP A 70 8.68 -9.34 12.09
CA ASP A 70 9.58 -10.34 12.67
C ASP A 70 9.43 -11.69 11.98
N THR A 71 10.50 -12.16 11.35
CA THR A 71 10.53 -13.42 10.61
C THR A 71 11.31 -14.53 11.33
N ARG A 72 11.80 -14.29 12.56
CA ARG A 72 12.57 -15.31 13.31
C ARG A 72 11.74 -16.57 13.56
N LEU A 73 10.44 -16.41 13.81
CA LEU A 73 9.53 -17.54 13.99
C LEU A 73 9.51 -18.49 12.78
N LEU A 74 9.62 -17.96 11.56
CA LEU A 74 9.66 -18.76 10.32
C LEU A 74 10.87 -19.69 10.24
N ARG A 75 11.91 -19.44 11.05
CA ARG A 75 13.17 -20.20 11.05
C ARG A 75 13.20 -21.29 12.13
N THR A 76 12.14 -21.44 12.93
CA THR A 76 12.09 -22.38 14.06
C THR A 76 11.92 -23.83 13.61
N CYS A 77 10.89 -24.12 12.82
CA CYS A 77 10.67 -25.44 12.23
C CYS A 77 9.89 -25.36 10.92
N ARG A 78 9.91 -26.46 10.16
CA ARG A 78 9.22 -26.54 8.85
C ARG A 78 7.70 -26.43 8.97
N LEU A 79 7.10 -26.93 10.06
CA LEU A 79 5.65 -26.87 10.25
C LEU A 79 5.17 -25.43 10.53
N VAL A 80 5.91 -24.69 11.36
CA VAL A 80 5.70 -23.24 11.54
C VAL A 80 5.87 -22.51 10.21
N TYR A 81 6.95 -22.75 9.47
CA TYR A 81 7.15 -22.14 8.15
C TYR A 81 5.96 -22.41 7.21
N TYR A 82 5.47 -23.66 7.16
CA TYR A 82 4.33 -24.05 6.34
C TYR A 82 3.07 -23.24 6.65
N GLU A 83 2.67 -23.17 7.93
CA GLU A 83 1.44 -22.50 8.36
C GLU A 83 1.53 -20.96 8.22
N THR A 84 2.73 -20.37 8.28
CA THR A 84 2.88 -18.93 8.56
C THR A 84 3.58 -18.10 7.49
N CYS A 85 4.37 -18.71 6.60
CA CYS A 85 5.28 -17.96 5.73
C CYS A 85 4.61 -16.98 4.75
N VAL A 86 3.29 -17.05 4.56
CA VAL A 86 2.53 -16.10 3.72
C VAL A 86 2.10 -14.84 4.47
N ILE A 87 1.97 -14.91 5.79
CA ILE A 87 1.42 -13.82 6.63
C ILE A 87 2.24 -12.53 6.50
N PRO A 88 3.59 -12.54 6.50
CA PRO A 88 4.38 -11.31 6.33
C PRO A 88 3.99 -10.52 5.08
N MET A 89 3.79 -11.19 3.95
CA MET A 89 3.45 -10.52 2.68
C MET A 89 1.98 -10.10 2.62
N ARG A 90 1.10 -10.83 3.31
CA ARG A 90 -0.35 -10.54 3.35
C ARG A 90 -0.71 -9.39 4.29
N SER A 91 0.06 -9.20 5.35
CA SER A 91 -0.16 -8.14 6.34
C SER A 91 0.58 -6.85 6.02
N ALA A 92 1.64 -6.91 5.19
CA ALA A 92 2.46 -5.75 4.91
C ALA A 92 1.78 -4.74 3.98
N THR A 93 1.88 -3.47 4.37
CA THR A 93 1.72 -2.32 3.47
C THR A 93 3.08 -1.85 3.00
N HIS A 94 3.26 -1.86 1.69
CA HIS A 94 4.47 -1.36 1.04
C HIS A 94 4.27 0.09 0.63
N HIS A 95 4.91 1.00 1.37
CA HIS A 95 4.84 2.43 1.08
C HIS A 95 5.91 2.81 0.04
N VAL A 96 5.53 3.57 -0.98
CA VAL A 96 6.42 4.09 -2.02
C VAL A 96 6.16 5.59 -2.17
N TYR A 97 7.18 6.40 -1.95
CA TYR A 97 7.13 7.85 -2.11
C TYR A 97 7.86 8.25 -3.39
N PHE A 98 7.11 8.69 -4.41
CA PHE A 98 7.66 9.27 -5.64
C PHE A 98 7.87 10.77 -5.44
N GLU A 99 9.02 11.12 -4.86
CA GLU A 99 9.54 12.47 -4.84
C GLU A 99 11.06 12.39 -5.07
N HIS A 100 11.64 13.33 -5.83
CA HIS A 100 13.09 13.40 -6.06
C HIS A 100 13.73 12.19 -6.78
N GLY A 101 13.11 11.68 -7.84
CA GLY A 101 13.79 10.77 -8.79
C GLY A 101 13.91 9.31 -8.35
N ILE A 102 13.09 8.86 -7.41
CA ILE A 102 13.15 7.50 -6.86
C ILE A 102 12.67 6.46 -7.87
N SER A 103 13.48 5.41 -8.06
CA SER A 103 13.14 4.19 -8.80
C SER A 103 12.31 3.25 -7.95
N VAL A 104 11.60 2.33 -8.59
CA VAL A 104 10.98 1.17 -7.92
C VAL A 104 11.96 0.58 -6.88
N PRO A 105 11.59 0.46 -5.59
CA PRO A 105 12.47 -0.10 -4.57
C PRO A 105 13.04 -1.47 -4.99
N ASN A 106 14.37 -1.58 -4.94
CA ASN A 106 15.08 -2.75 -5.48
C ASN A 106 14.63 -4.08 -4.88
N TYR A 107 14.13 -4.09 -3.64
CA TYR A 107 13.68 -5.30 -2.98
C TYR A 107 12.48 -5.97 -3.67
N PHE A 108 11.65 -5.21 -4.41
CA PHE A 108 10.53 -5.79 -5.17
C PHE A 108 10.99 -6.79 -6.22
N PHE A 109 12.17 -6.59 -6.81
CA PHE A 109 12.77 -7.51 -7.79
C PHE A 109 13.31 -8.80 -7.14
N HIS A 110 13.42 -8.85 -5.82
CA HIS A 110 13.96 -9.99 -5.09
C HIS A 110 12.90 -10.92 -4.51
N PHE A 111 11.62 -10.54 -4.57
CA PHE A 111 10.52 -11.41 -4.16
C PHE A 111 10.49 -12.70 -4.96
N ALA A 112 10.36 -13.82 -4.26
CA ALA A 112 10.12 -15.10 -4.90
C ALA A 112 8.62 -15.21 -5.26
N ARG A 113 8.31 -16.19 -6.10
CA ARG A 113 6.96 -16.36 -6.67
C ARG A 113 5.87 -16.42 -5.59
N LYS A 114 6.12 -17.11 -4.48
CA LYS A 114 5.15 -17.24 -3.39
C LYS A 114 4.88 -15.89 -2.74
N GLU A 115 5.91 -15.07 -2.54
CA GLU A 115 5.81 -13.72 -2.00
C GLU A 115 5.06 -12.80 -3.00
N GLN A 116 5.40 -12.86 -4.28
CA GLN A 116 4.72 -12.11 -5.35
C GLN A 116 3.21 -12.42 -5.41
N GLU A 117 2.81 -13.67 -5.21
CA GLU A 117 1.40 -14.10 -5.23
C GLU A 117 0.62 -13.67 -3.97
N ASN A 118 1.32 -13.53 -2.84
CA ASN A 118 0.74 -13.24 -1.52
C ASN A 118 0.89 -11.79 -1.05
N ILE A 119 1.59 -10.95 -1.82
CA ILE A 119 1.69 -9.53 -1.56
C ILE A 119 0.30 -8.87 -1.54
N TYR A 120 0.06 -7.96 -0.60
CA TYR A 120 -1.28 -7.45 -0.35
C TYR A 120 -1.44 -5.97 -0.73
N HIS A 121 -0.81 -5.06 0.01
CA HIS A 121 -1.12 -3.63 -0.09
C HIS A 121 0.08 -2.82 -0.56
N LEU A 122 -0.11 -2.10 -1.66
CA LEU A 122 0.78 -1.06 -2.16
C LEU A 122 0.18 0.32 -1.84
N HIS A 123 0.92 1.18 -1.15
CA HIS A 123 0.51 2.56 -0.88
C HIS A 123 1.52 3.52 -1.51
N ILE A 124 1.07 4.24 -2.54
CA ILE A 124 1.89 5.17 -3.31
C ILE A 124 1.55 6.61 -2.91
N PHE A 125 2.59 7.41 -2.70
CA PHE A 125 2.52 8.86 -2.65
C PHE A 125 3.21 9.39 -3.90
N THR A 126 2.53 10.22 -4.66
CA THR A 126 3.02 10.62 -5.98
C THR A 126 2.37 11.94 -6.39
N ASN A 127 3.07 12.66 -7.25
CA ASN A 127 2.53 13.80 -7.93
C ASN A 127 1.88 13.46 -9.28
N PHE A 128 2.10 12.26 -9.84
CA PHE A 128 1.63 11.82 -11.18
C PHE A 128 2.21 12.60 -12.37
N ARG A 129 3.41 13.15 -12.23
CA ARG A 129 4.14 13.68 -13.39
C ARG A 129 4.34 12.58 -14.42
N GLN A 130 4.38 12.94 -15.71
CA GLN A 130 4.38 11.97 -16.81
C GLN A 130 5.52 10.93 -16.71
N TYR A 131 6.69 11.32 -16.17
CA TYR A 131 7.80 10.40 -15.98
C TYR A 131 7.53 9.36 -14.87
N GLU A 132 6.78 9.70 -13.81
CA GLU A 132 6.42 8.79 -12.72
C GLU A 132 5.44 7.71 -13.20
N LEU A 133 4.56 8.06 -14.13
CA LEU A 133 3.51 7.17 -14.65
C LEU A 133 4.08 5.84 -15.16
N ARG A 134 5.23 5.85 -15.85
CA ARG A 134 5.88 4.62 -16.33
C ARG A 134 6.36 3.72 -15.19
N PHE A 135 6.94 4.31 -14.14
CA PHE A 135 7.41 3.57 -12.97
C PHE A 135 6.25 3.01 -12.16
N ILE A 136 5.20 3.82 -11.96
CA ILE A 136 3.97 3.39 -11.30
C ILE A 136 3.35 2.23 -12.10
N GLN A 137 3.16 2.39 -13.41
CA GLN A 137 2.59 1.34 -14.23
C GLN A 137 3.42 0.04 -14.19
N ASN A 138 4.75 0.15 -14.20
CA ASN A 138 5.64 -1.00 -14.04
C ASN A 138 5.47 -1.68 -12.67
N LEU A 139 5.31 -0.92 -11.59
CA LEU A 139 5.05 -1.44 -10.25
C LEU A 139 3.68 -2.13 -10.15
N LEU A 140 2.67 -1.60 -10.83
CA LEU A 140 1.33 -2.15 -10.86
C LEU A 140 1.26 -3.46 -11.66
N THR A 141 1.85 -3.51 -12.85
CA THR A 141 1.62 -4.61 -13.80
C THR A 141 2.88 -5.23 -14.41
N GLY A 142 4.02 -4.53 -14.41
CA GLY A 142 5.25 -4.99 -15.07
C GLY A 142 6.08 -5.98 -14.26
N LEU A 143 6.03 -5.92 -12.92
CA LEU A 143 6.87 -6.74 -12.03
C LEU A 143 6.27 -8.10 -11.62
N ARG A 144 5.13 -8.49 -12.21
CA ARG A 144 4.37 -9.70 -11.82
C ARG A 144 4.05 -9.74 -10.31
N LEU A 145 3.84 -8.57 -9.71
CA LEU A 145 3.42 -8.44 -8.32
C LEU A 145 1.89 -8.49 -8.27
N HIS A 146 1.35 -9.41 -7.48
CA HIS A 146 -0.09 -9.63 -7.44
C HIS A 146 -0.77 -8.82 -6.34
N TRP A 147 -0.60 -7.49 -6.39
CA TRP A 147 -1.22 -6.54 -5.47
C TRP A 147 -2.73 -6.77 -5.35
N LYS A 148 -3.24 -6.86 -4.12
CA LYS A 148 -4.68 -7.03 -3.84
C LYS A 148 -5.36 -5.71 -3.51
N ARG A 149 -4.60 -4.78 -2.93
CA ARG A 149 -5.05 -3.44 -2.58
C ARG A 149 -4.01 -2.43 -3.03
N ILE A 150 -4.46 -1.38 -3.70
CA ILE A 150 -3.62 -0.26 -4.11
C ILE A 150 -4.23 1.00 -3.52
N THR A 151 -3.43 1.80 -2.82
CA THR A 151 -3.80 3.13 -2.34
C THR A 151 -2.87 4.15 -2.97
N MET A 152 -3.42 5.22 -3.50
CA MET A 152 -2.68 6.34 -4.06
C MET A 152 -3.10 7.60 -3.31
N THR A 153 -2.15 8.28 -2.69
CA THR A 153 -2.37 9.57 -2.03
C THR A 153 -1.73 10.66 -2.87
N VAL A 154 -2.54 11.65 -3.25
CA VAL A 154 -2.11 12.90 -3.89
C VAL A 154 -2.26 14.03 -2.90
N ARG A 155 -1.16 14.70 -2.56
CA ARG A 155 -1.18 15.80 -1.59
C ARG A 155 -1.24 17.14 -2.29
N THR A 156 -1.61 18.18 -1.55
CA THR A 156 -1.61 19.56 -2.08
C THR A 156 -0.24 20.04 -2.56
N THR A 157 0.85 19.68 -1.88
CA THR A 157 2.21 19.96 -2.37
C THR A 157 2.46 19.30 -3.72
N ASP A 158 1.88 18.13 -3.93
CA ASP A 158 1.90 17.44 -5.21
C ASP A 158 1.03 18.15 -6.26
N TRP A 159 0.10 19.04 -5.89
CA TRP A 159 -0.66 19.89 -6.80
C TRP A 159 0.09 21.18 -7.15
N LEU A 160 0.90 21.69 -6.23
CA LEU A 160 1.61 22.98 -6.36
C LEU A 160 2.80 22.93 -7.30
N THR A 161 3.49 21.78 -7.40
CA THR A 161 4.60 21.58 -8.35
C THR A 161 4.19 21.55 -9.83
N TRP A 162 2.92 21.86 -10.10
CA TRP A 162 2.27 21.88 -11.40
C TRP A 162 2.05 23.32 -11.89
N ASP A 163 2.22 24.33 -11.02
CA ASP A 163 2.20 25.74 -11.44
C ASP A 163 3.38 26.10 -12.37
N ASP A 164 4.41 25.25 -12.46
CA ASP A 164 5.57 25.38 -13.37
C ASP A 164 5.33 24.78 -14.78
N GLY A 165 4.06 24.62 -15.22
CA GLY A 165 3.70 24.32 -16.61
C GLY A 165 3.03 22.97 -16.90
N GLY A 166 2.66 22.19 -15.88
CA GLY A 166 1.80 21.00 -16.03
C GLY A 166 0.40 21.30 -15.48
N SER A 167 -0.70 20.94 -16.15
CA SER A 167 -2.01 21.29 -15.60
C SER A 167 -2.53 20.21 -14.64
N ALA A 168 -3.33 20.57 -13.62
CA ALA A 168 -4.05 19.57 -12.81
C ALA A 168 -4.88 18.58 -13.66
N ARG A 169 -5.29 18.99 -14.88
CA ARG A 169 -5.95 18.12 -15.86
C ARG A 169 -5.04 16.99 -16.34
N ASP A 170 -3.73 17.22 -16.43
CA ASP A 170 -2.76 16.20 -16.83
C ASP A 170 -2.58 15.14 -15.74
N MET A 171 -2.67 15.51 -14.44
CA MET A 171 -2.67 14.55 -13.32
C MET A 171 -3.88 13.62 -13.42
N GLU A 172 -5.08 14.19 -13.55
CA GLU A 172 -6.33 13.42 -13.69
C GLU A 172 -6.29 12.51 -14.92
N LYS A 173 -5.79 13.04 -16.05
CA LYS A 173 -5.59 12.27 -17.27
C LYS A 173 -4.65 11.09 -17.04
N ASN A 174 -3.48 11.32 -16.41
CA ASN A 174 -2.49 10.27 -16.13
C ASN A 174 -3.06 9.20 -15.19
N LEU A 175 -3.74 9.60 -14.12
CA LEU A 175 -4.44 8.70 -13.21
C LEU A 175 -5.42 7.78 -13.95
N LYS A 176 -6.27 8.36 -14.81
CA LYS A 176 -7.27 7.60 -15.60
C LYS A 176 -6.64 6.62 -16.60
N THR A 177 -5.39 6.82 -16.98
CA THR A 177 -4.70 5.89 -17.91
C THR A 177 -4.08 4.68 -17.21
N LEU A 178 -4.06 4.64 -15.87
CA LEU A 178 -3.50 3.53 -15.12
C LEU A 178 -4.29 2.24 -15.36
N ILE A 179 -3.54 1.17 -15.62
CA ILE A 179 -4.07 -0.19 -15.69
C ILE A 179 -3.71 -0.91 -14.39
N LEU A 180 -4.73 -1.41 -13.70
CA LEU A 180 -4.59 -2.18 -12.46
C LEU A 180 -4.22 -3.64 -12.76
N PRO A 181 -3.47 -4.33 -11.89
CA PRO A 181 -3.25 -5.77 -12.03
C PRO A 181 -4.56 -6.55 -11.81
N ASP A 182 -4.71 -7.69 -12.48
CA ASP A 182 -5.91 -8.54 -12.34
C ASP A 182 -6.14 -9.08 -10.93
N SER A 183 -5.08 -9.10 -10.11
CA SER A 183 -5.16 -9.48 -8.71
C SER A 183 -5.76 -8.40 -7.82
N CYS A 184 -5.86 -7.16 -8.30
CA CYS A 184 -6.37 -6.04 -7.52
C CYS A 184 -7.85 -6.26 -7.21
N LYS A 185 -8.21 -6.08 -5.94
CA LYS A 185 -9.58 -6.17 -5.45
C LYS A 185 -10.12 -4.81 -5.03
N GLU A 186 -9.23 -3.90 -4.67
CA GLU A 186 -9.57 -2.56 -4.19
C GLU A 186 -8.52 -1.55 -4.66
N PHE A 187 -8.98 -0.52 -5.37
CA PHE A 187 -8.19 0.65 -5.68
C PHE A 187 -8.72 1.83 -4.87
N VAL A 188 -7.83 2.56 -4.20
CA VAL A 188 -8.18 3.67 -3.32
C VAL A 188 -7.41 4.91 -3.74
N LEU A 189 -8.13 6.00 -3.95
CA LEU A 189 -7.55 7.31 -4.20
C LEU A 189 -7.83 8.21 -2.99
N GLU A 190 -6.79 8.89 -2.52
CA GLU A 190 -6.83 9.85 -1.44
C GLU A 190 -6.34 11.20 -1.94
N PHE A 191 -7.13 12.24 -1.71
CA PHE A 191 -6.70 13.63 -1.86
C PHE A 191 -6.48 14.24 -0.49
N GLU A 192 -5.25 14.66 -0.20
CA GLU A 192 -4.86 15.28 1.06
C GLU A 192 -4.54 16.76 0.86
N ALA A 193 -5.18 17.62 1.64
CA ALA A 193 -5.00 19.06 1.53
C ALA A 193 -5.06 19.77 2.88
N PRO A 194 -4.38 20.91 3.07
CA PRO A 194 -4.61 21.75 4.23
C PRO A 194 -6.06 22.26 4.23
N ALA A 195 -6.60 22.57 5.42
CA ALA A 195 -7.96 23.08 5.58
C ALA A 195 -8.27 24.30 4.68
N THR A 196 -7.27 25.14 4.40
CA THR A 196 -7.37 26.30 3.50
C THR A 196 -7.69 25.95 2.05
N ARG A 197 -7.46 24.70 1.62
CA ARG A 197 -7.74 24.19 0.26
C ARG A 197 -8.78 23.07 0.23
N LYS A 198 -9.60 22.98 1.28
CA LYS A 198 -10.68 21.98 1.39
C LYS A 198 -11.63 22.00 0.18
N THR A 199 -12.03 23.19 -0.30
CA THR A 199 -12.96 23.31 -1.44
C THR A 199 -12.37 22.71 -2.71
N GLU A 200 -11.08 22.95 -2.97
CA GLU A 200 -10.36 22.44 -4.14
C GLU A 200 -10.28 20.90 -4.10
N ARG A 201 -9.96 20.35 -2.92
CA ARG A 201 -9.97 18.90 -2.64
C ARG A 201 -11.35 18.28 -2.90
N ASP A 202 -12.40 18.91 -2.38
CA ASP A 202 -13.78 18.40 -2.43
C ASP A 202 -14.30 18.36 -3.87
N GLN A 203 -13.97 19.38 -4.67
CA GLN A 203 -14.27 19.39 -6.10
C GLN A 203 -13.57 18.23 -6.83
N ARG A 204 -12.29 17.98 -6.56
CA ARG A 204 -11.53 16.90 -7.20
C ARG A 204 -12.05 15.50 -6.87
N ILE A 205 -12.27 15.21 -5.59
CA ILE A 205 -12.78 13.88 -5.21
C ILE A 205 -14.20 13.65 -5.74
N SER A 206 -15.02 14.70 -5.80
CA SER A 206 -16.36 14.64 -6.39
C SER A 206 -16.29 14.37 -7.89
N GLY A 207 -15.37 15.04 -8.61
CA GLY A 207 -15.10 14.74 -10.02
C GLY A 207 -14.59 13.32 -10.23
N ALA A 208 -13.74 12.83 -9.32
CA ALA A 208 -13.21 11.47 -9.35
C ALA A 208 -14.29 10.40 -9.22
N ALA A 209 -15.42 10.68 -8.56
CA ALA A 209 -16.50 9.70 -8.42
C ALA A 209 -17.12 9.24 -9.74
N THR A 210 -16.89 9.95 -10.84
CA THR A 210 -17.33 9.56 -12.20
C THR A 210 -16.29 8.74 -12.96
N TRP A 211 -15.10 8.53 -12.39
CA TRP A 211 -14.01 7.86 -13.07
C TRP A 211 -14.15 6.35 -13.02
N GLU A 212 -13.67 5.70 -14.07
CA GLU A 212 -13.52 4.26 -14.16
C GLU A 212 -12.05 3.90 -14.31
N PHE A 213 -11.64 2.79 -13.69
CA PHE A 213 -10.31 2.21 -13.87
C PHE A 213 -10.45 0.85 -14.52
N LYS A 214 -9.42 0.41 -15.26
CA LYS A 214 -9.42 -0.90 -15.93
C LYS A 214 -8.32 -1.80 -15.37
N ALA A 215 -8.60 -3.08 -15.23
CA ALA A 215 -7.58 -4.10 -15.00
C ALA A 215 -6.96 -4.57 -16.32
N GLN A 216 -5.85 -5.33 -16.25
CA GLN A 216 -5.17 -5.92 -17.41
C GLN A 216 -6.09 -6.80 -18.27
N SER A 217 -6.99 -7.55 -17.62
CA SER A 217 -8.05 -8.36 -18.22
C SER A 217 -9.19 -7.56 -18.85
N GLY A 218 -9.23 -6.24 -18.63
CA GLY A 218 -10.33 -5.38 -19.05
C GLY A 218 -11.46 -5.24 -18.03
N ALA A 219 -11.39 -5.90 -16.87
CA ALA A 219 -12.37 -5.72 -15.81
C ALA A 219 -12.44 -4.24 -15.38
N VAL A 220 -13.65 -3.69 -15.30
CA VAL A 220 -13.88 -2.28 -14.98
C VAL A 220 -14.08 -2.12 -13.48
N PHE A 221 -13.41 -1.14 -12.90
CA PHE A 221 -13.49 -0.75 -11.50
C PHE A 221 -14.35 0.50 -11.39
N THR A 222 -15.41 0.41 -10.60
CA THR A 222 -16.38 1.49 -10.38
C THR A 222 -16.47 1.82 -8.89
N THR A 223 -17.06 2.97 -8.58
CA THR A 223 -17.25 3.46 -7.22
C THR A 223 -18.65 4.07 -7.08
N GLU A 224 -19.05 4.34 -5.84
CA GLU A 224 -20.27 5.06 -5.51
C GLU A 224 -19.90 6.40 -4.87
N ALA A 225 -20.37 7.51 -5.45
CA ALA A 225 -20.07 8.86 -4.94
C ALA A 225 -20.48 9.07 -3.47
N SER A 226 -21.52 8.37 -3.02
CA SER A 226 -21.98 8.40 -1.62
C SER A 226 -20.97 7.81 -0.61
N ARG A 227 -19.92 7.13 -1.09
CA ARG A 227 -18.90 6.48 -0.24
C ARG A 227 -17.63 7.29 -0.08
N ILE A 228 -17.63 8.57 -0.42
CA ILE A 228 -16.52 9.47 -0.12
C ILE A 228 -16.36 9.53 1.40
N ALA A 229 -15.23 9.05 1.91
CA ALA A 229 -14.89 9.12 3.31
C ALA A 229 -13.97 10.31 3.54
N ILE A 230 -14.23 11.08 4.61
CA ILE A 230 -13.44 12.24 4.99
C ILE A 230 -12.81 11.97 6.35
N SER A 231 -11.53 12.28 6.50
CA SER A 231 -10.82 12.31 7.77
C SER A 231 -9.95 13.55 7.87
N THR A 232 -9.53 13.88 9.09
CA THR A 232 -8.62 14.99 9.37
C THR A 232 -7.44 14.50 10.21
N TRP A 233 -6.32 15.21 10.09
CA TRP A 233 -5.16 15.02 10.96
C TRP A 233 -4.30 16.27 11.00
N THR A 234 -3.44 16.36 12.01
CA THR A 234 -2.58 17.52 12.23
C THR A 234 -1.12 17.14 12.04
N GLY A 235 -0.39 17.88 11.20
CA GLY A 235 1.02 17.65 10.92
C GLY A 235 1.85 18.92 11.07
N SER A 236 3.18 18.77 11.09
CA SER A 236 4.10 19.93 11.14
C SER A 236 4.08 20.71 9.82
N ALA A 237 4.13 22.04 9.91
CA ALA A 237 4.35 22.92 8.76
C ALA A 237 5.80 22.86 8.22
N ASP A 238 6.75 22.44 9.05
CA ASP A 238 8.19 22.47 8.77
C ASP A 238 8.69 21.10 8.26
N ILE A 239 8.25 20.71 7.06
CA ILE A 239 8.58 19.40 6.49
C ILE A 239 10.10 19.21 6.37
N ASN A 240 10.63 18.15 6.97
CA ASN A 240 12.06 17.85 7.13
C ASN A 240 12.88 19.00 7.73
N GLY A 241 12.26 19.88 8.52
CA GLY A 241 12.89 21.07 9.09
C GLY A 241 13.08 22.21 8.09
N VAL A 242 12.50 22.11 6.88
CA VAL A 242 12.48 23.19 5.91
C VAL A 242 11.30 24.10 6.20
N HIS A 243 11.61 25.36 6.46
CA HIS A 243 10.63 26.38 6.77
C HIS A 243 10.18 27.10 5.50
N TRP A 244 8.91 26.94 5.15
CA TRP A 244 8.28 27.70 4.07
C TRP A 244 7.67 28.96 4.68
N GLY A 245 8.21 30.13 4.34
CA GLY A 245 8.01 31.44 5.00
C GLY A 245 6.57 31.98 5.20
N VAL A 246 5.55 31.16 4.95
CA VAL A 246 4.13 31.43 5.16
C VAL A 246 3.68 31.07 6.59
N HIS A 247 4.42 30.21 7.29
CA HIS A 247 4.10 29.77 8.65
C HIS A 247 5.24 30.10 9.60
N SER A 248 4.97 30.28 10.90
CA SER A 248 6.03 30.38 11.92
C SER A 248 6.62 29.00 12.21
N PRO A 249 7.89 28.88 12.65
CA PRO A 249 8.45 27.60 13.06
C PRO A 249 7.60 26.92 14.13
N GLY A 250 7.39 25.61 14.03
CA GLY A 250 6.57 24.83 14.97
C GLY A 250 5.06 24.98 14.76
N THR A 251 4.62 25.66 13.70
CA THR A 251 3.20 25.71 13.33
C THR A 251 2.73 24.32 12.91
N THR A 252 1.51 23.97 13.31
CA THR A 252 0.84 22.77 12.84
C THR A 252 -0.20 23.10 11.77
N ILE A 253 -0.32 22.23 10.77
CA ILE A 253 -1.31 22.33 9.70
C ILE A 253 -2.36 21.24 9.91
N GLU A 254 -3.63 21.62 9.91
CA GLU A 254 -4.73 20.66 9.83
C GLU A 254 -4.91 20.23 8.36
N TYR A 255 -4.69 18.95 8.12
CA TYR A 255 -4.91 18.27 6.85
C TYR A 255 -6.26 17.58 6.83
N HIS A 256 -6.85 17.61 5.65
CA HIS A 256 -8.16 17.13 5.30
C HIS A 256 -7.97 16.09 4.19
N VAL A 257 -8.29 14.83 4.48
CA VAL A 257 -8.13 13.71 3.53
C VAL A 257 -9.50 13.25 3.05
N SER A 258 -9.70 13.26 1.73
CA SER A 258 -10.88 12.68 1.09
C SER A 258 -10.49 11.39 0.40
N LYS A 259 -11.20 10.30 0.68
CA LYS A 259 -10.91 8.95 0.19
C LYS A 259 -12.08 8.40 -0.60
N LEU A 260 -11.78 7.80 -1.75
CA LEU A 260 -12.75 7.04 -2.54
C LEU A 260 -12.17 5.67 -2.92
N THR A 261 -13.03 4.65 -3.00
CA THR A 261 -12.61 3.26 -3.21
C THR A 261 -13.37 2.64 -4.38
N TRP A 262 -12.64 2.24 -5.40
CA TRP A 262 -13.14 1.48 -6.53
C TRP A 262 -12.94 -0.01 -6.32
N ARG A 263 -13.93 -0.79 -6.77
CA ARG A 263 -13.89 -2.25 -6.77
C ARG A 263 -14.29 -2.76 -8.15
N PRO A 264 -13.88 -3.99 -8.53
CA PRO A 264 -14.35 -4.60 -9.77
C PRO A 264 -15.88 -4.57 -9.80
N SER A 265 -16.44 -4.02 -10.87
CA SER A 265 -17.86 -4.11 -11.13
C SER A 265 -18.23 -5.59 -11.15
N ARG A 266 -19.26 -5.97 -10.38
CA ARG A 266 -19.79 -7.33 -10.48
C ARG A 266 -20.28 -7.46 -11.92
N SER A 267 -19.60 -8.28 -12.72
CA SER A 267 -20.10 -8.64 -14.04
C SER A 267 -21.53 -9.15 -13.85
N ILE A 268 -22.51 -8.39 -14.34
CA ILE A 268 -23.82 -8.96 -14.62
C ILE A 268 -23.53 -9.96 -15.72
N TYR A 269 -23.29 -11.21 -15.36
CA TYR A 269 -23.33 -12.30 -16.33
C TYR A 269 -24.76 -12.27 -16.86
N ARG A 270 -24.97 -11.66 -18.03
CA ARG A 270 -26.08 -12.05 -18.89
C ARG A 270 -25.76 -13.48 -19.28
N ALA A 271 -26.49 -14.41 -18.69
CA ALA A 271 -26.61 -15.74 -19.24
C ALA A 271 -27.24 -15.56 -20.63
N GLU A 272 -26.47 -15.85 -21.66
CA GLU A 272 -26.98 -16.25 -22.97
C GLU A 272 -26.82 -17.77 -23.08
#